data_AF-X0TIQ9-F1
#
_entry.id   AF-X0TIQ9-F1
#
_cell.length_a   1.000
_cell.length_b   1.000
_cell.length_c   1.000
_cell.angle_alpha   90.00
_cell.angle_beta   90.00
_cell.angle_gamma   90.00
#
_symmetry.space_group_name_H-M   'P 1'
#
loop_
_entity.id
_entity.type
_entity.pdbx_description
1 polymer ?
#
loop_
_entity_poly.entity_id
_entity_poly.type
_entity_poly.pdbx_seq_one_letter_code
_entity_poly.pdbx_strand_id
1 'polypeptide(L)' 'MTVETVKEAQDFLTVTNNGQVKRIIDIEMLLERHGSTMVLSLLKDLLKEKQRILRDLIVTDKTTPKVNDMIAAMFR' A
#
# COMPACT_ATOMS: atom_id res chain seq x y z
N MET A 1 0.78 11.10 -16.28
CA MET A 1 0.03 11.25 -15.01
C MET A 1 -0.04 12.74 -14.73
N THR A 2 -1.19 13.25 -14.28
CA THR A 2 -1.28 14.63 -13.78
C THR A 2 -0.80 14.67 -12.33
N VAL A 3 -0.45 15.86 -11.85
CA VAL A 3 -0.04 16.08 -10.45
C VAL A 3 -1.16 15.68 -9.48
N GLU A 4 -2.42 15.95 -9.83
CA GLU A 4 -3.60 15.54 -9.05
C GLU A 4 -3.70 14.02 -8.90
N THR A 5 -3.52 13.26 -9.98
CA THR A 5 -3.54 11.79 -9.90
C THR A 5 -2.41 11.23 -9.03
N VAL A 6 -1.22 11.84 -9.06
CA VAL A 6 -0.11 11.44 -8.19
C VAL A 6 -0.47 11.70 -6.72
N LYS A 7 -1.03 12.87 -6.43
CA LYS A 7 -1.43 13.25 -5.08
C LYS A 7 -2.51 12.34 -4.52
N GLU A 8 -3.58 12.10 -5.29
CA GLU A 8 -4.65 11.16 -4.91
C GLU A 8 -4.09 9.75 -4.63
N ALA A 9 -3.17 9.27 -5.47
CA ALA A 9 -2.54 7.98 -5.26
C ALA A 9 -1.60 7.98 -4.02
N GLN A 10 -0.91 9.08 -3.73
CA GLN A 10 -0.07 9.22 -2.55
C GLN A 10 -0.90 9.29 -1.26
N ASP A 11 -2.05 9.96 -1.30
CA ASP A 11 -3.03 10.00 -0.21
C ASP A 11 -3.57 8.60 0.08
N PHE A 12 -3.90 7.83 -0.96
CA PHE A 12 -4.29 6.41 -0.83
C PHE A 12 -3.21 5.55 -0.17
N LEU A 13 -1.95 5.85 -0.46
CA LEU A 13 -0.77 5.16 0.08
C LEU A 13 -0.30 5.75 1.42
N THR A 14 -1.09 6.63 2.04
CA THR A 14 -0.77 7.25 3.33
C THR A 14 -1.79 6.81 4.38
N VAL A 15 -1.31 6.25 5.48
CA VAL A 15 -2.13 5.79 6.60
C VAL A 15 -2.07 6.80 7.73
N THR A 16 -3.22 7.34 8.12
CA THR A 16 -3.34 8.17 9.33
C THR A 16 -3.96 7.31 10.43
N ASN A 17 -3.22 7.03 11.50
CA ASN A 17 -3.73 6.31 12.67
C ASN A 17 -3.31 7.01 13.95
N ASN A 18 -4.27 7.36 14.81
CA ASN A 18 -4.05 8.05 16.09
C ASN A 18 -3.10 9.27 16.01
N GLY A 19 -3.24 10.09 14.96
CA GLY A 19 -2.41 11.27 14.73
C GLY A 19 -1.04 10.98 14.12
N GLN A 20 -0.65 9.71 13.93
CA GLN A 20 0.56 9.33 13.20
C GLN A 20 0.25 9.14 11.72
N VAL A 21 0.95 9.90 10.88
CA VAL A 21 0.91 9.77 9.43
C VAL A 21 2.05 8.85 8.98
N LYS A 22 1.70 7.69 8.45
CA LYS A 22 2.65 6.70 7.92
C LYS A 22 2.42 6.52 6.43
N ARG A 23 3.38 6.96 5.62
CA ARG A 23 3.40 6.64 4.18
C ARG A 23 3.77 5.16 4.03
N ILE A 24 2.94 4.41 3.32
CA ILE A 24 3.22 3.01 2.95
C ILE A 24 4.41 2.99 1.99
N ILE A 25 4.38 3.88 1.00
CA ILE A 25 5.44 4.10 0.02
C ILE A 25 5.31 5.53 -0.52
N ASP A 26 6.45 6.15 -0.84
CA ASP A 26 6.50 7.50 -1.40
C ASP A 26 6.56 7.40 -2.93
N ILE A 27 5.41 7.55 -3.58
CA ILE A 27 5.31 7.43 -5.04
C ILE A 27 5.73 8.71 -5.75
N GLU A 28 5.69 9.86 -5.08
CA GLU A 28 6.18 11.13 -5.63
C GLU A 28 7.69 11.01 -5.90
N MET A 29 8.46 10.62 -4.87
CA MET A 29 9.91 10.41 -5.01
C MET A 29 10.24 9.30 -6.02
N LEU A 30 9.43 8.23 -6.08
CA LEU A 30 9.66 7.14 -7.02
C LEU A 30 9.40 7.55 -8.47
N LEU A 31 8.37 8.37 -8.72
CA LEU A 31 8.06 8.86 -10.06
C LEU A 31 9.04 9.94 -10.54
N GLU A 32 9.68 10.68 -9.63
CA GLU A 32 10.78 11.59 -9.97
C GLU A 32 12.03 10.83 -10.46
N ARG A 33 12.30 9.65 -9.89
CA ARG A 33 13.51 8.85 -10.16
C ARG A 33 13.32 7.77 -11.21
N HIS A 34 12.09 7.29 -11.37
CA HIS A 34 11.75 6.15 -12.23
C HIS A 34 10.53 6.46 -13.09
N GLY A 35 10.50 5.87 -14.29
CA GLY A 35 9.33 5.96 -15.16
C GLY A 35 8.08 5.34 -14.53
N SER A 36 6.91 5.88 -14.86
CA SER A 36 5.61 5.46 -14.33
C SER A 36 5.35 3.95 -14.48
N THR A 37 5.81 3.33 -15.56
CA THR A 37 5.70 1.87 -15.78
C THR A 37 6.43 1.06 -14.72
N MET A 38 7.62 1.49 -14.31
CA MET A 38 8.41 0.80 -13.30
C MET A 38 7.78 0.95 -11.91
N VAL A 39 7.32 2.16 -11.58
CA VAL A 39 6.59 2.43 -10.33
C VAL A 39 5.31 1.59 -10.27
N LEU A 40 4.56 1.51 -11.37
CA LEU A 40 3.36 0.68 -11.45
C LEU A 40 3.65 -0.81 -11.26
N SER A 41 4.75 -1.32 -11.83
CA SER A 41 5.18 -2.71 -11.61
C SER A 41 5.49 -2.96 -10.14
N LEU A 42 6.25 -2.06 -9.50
CA LEU A 42 6.58 -2.14 -8.09
C LEU A 42 5.32 -2.16 -7.21
N LEU A 43 4.35 -1.29 -7.47
CA LEU A 43 3.09 -1.25 -6.72
C LEU A 43 2.28 -2.55 -6.89
N LYS A 44 2.25 -3.13 -8.10
CA LYS A 44 1.59 -4.42 -8.34
C LYS A 44 2.27 -5.56 -7.60
N ASP A 45 3.60 -5.58 -7.56
CA ASP A 45 4.34 -6.63 -6.86
C ASP A 45 4.21 -6.49 -5.34
N LEU A 46 4.19 -5.25 -4.83
CA LEU A 46 3.88 -4.96 -3.42
C LEU A 46 2.48 -5.46 -3.03
N LEU A 47 1.48 -5.25 -3.89
CA LEU A 47 0.12 -5.74 -3.66
C LEU A 47 0.06 -7.27 -3.62
N LYS A 48 0.73 -7.95 -4.56
CA LYS A 48 0.80 -9.43 -4.58
C LYS A 48 1.43 -9.98 -3.31
N GLU A 49 2.51 -9.37 -2.84
CA GLU A 49 3.18 -9.81 -1.62
C GLU A 49 2.27 -9.62 -0.39
N LYS A 50 1.56 -8.49 -0.29
CA LYS A 50 0.56 -8.28 0.76
C LYS A 50 -0.57 -9.31 0.72
N GLN A 51 -1.08 -9.64 -0.47
CA GLN A 51 -2.11 -10.67 -0.65
C GLN A 51 -1.61 -12.05 -0.21
N ARG A 52 -0.35 -12.38 -0.51
CA ARG A 52 0.29 -13.62 -0.07
C ARG A 52 0.38 -13.68 1.46
N ILE A 53 0.93 -12.64 2.09
CA ILE A 53 1.04 -12.55 3.55
C ILE A 53 -0.34 -12.64 4.20
N LEU A 54 -1.35 -11.96 3.66
CA LEU A 54 -2.72 -12.02 4.16
C LEU A 54 -3.29 -13.45 4.08
N ARG A 55 -3.07 -14.14 2.95
CA ARG A 55 -3.48 -15.55 2.79
C ARG A 55 -2.81 -16.44 3.83
N ASP A 56 -1.50 -16.28 4.02
CA ASP A 56 -0.74 -17.08 4.98
C ASP A 56 -1.20 -16.79 6.43
N LEU A 57 -1.49 -15.53 6.76
CA LEU A 57 -2.07 -15.15 8.06
C LEU A 57 -3.45 -15.77 8.29
N ILE A 58 -4.34 -15.74 7.28
CA ILE A 58 -5.69 -16.33 7.39
C ILE A 58 -5.61 -17.85 7.58
N VAL A 59 -4.71 -18.52 6.86
CA VAL A 59 -4.50 -19.97 7.00
C VAL A 59 -3.93 -20.33 8.37
N THR A 60 -3.00 -19.51 8.88
CA THR A 60 -2.34 -19.75 10.17
C THR A 60 -3.28 -19.47 11.35
N ASP A 61 -3.87 -18.28 11.39
CA ASP A 61 -4.78 -17.86 12.45
C ASP A 61 -5.67 -16.70 11.96
N LYS A 62 -6.87 -17.04 11.52
CA LYS A 62 -7.89 -16.06 11.07
C LYS A 62 -8.42 -15.14 12.18
N THR A 63 -8.16 -15.44 13.46
CA THR A 63 -8.70 -14.67 14.60
C THR A 63 -7.74 -13.56 15.05
N THR A 64 -6.52 -13.54 14.50
CA THR A 64 -5.54 -12.54 14.87
C THR A 64 -5.98 -11.13 14.43
N PRO A 65 -5.80 -10.10 15.29
CA PRO A 65 -6.05 -8.70 14.91
C PRO A 65 -5.27 -8.25 13.68
N LYS A 66 -4.12 -8.89 13.40
CA LYS A 66 -3.27 -8.57 12.24
C LYS A 66 -3.97 -8.79 10.89
N VAL A 67 -4.95 -9.70 10.81
CA VAL A 67 -5.75 -9.90 9.59
C VAL A 67 -6.61 -8.67 9.33
N ASN A 68 -7.27 -8.13 10.38
CA ASN A 68 -8.08 -6.91 10.27
C ASN A 68 -7.20 -5.70 9.91
N ASP A 69 -6.05 -5.54 10.56
CA ASP A 69 -5.12 -4.45 10.26
C ASP A 69 -4.61 -4.52 8.80
N MET A 70 -4.32 -5.73 8.31
CA MET A 70 -3.85 -5.94 6.95
C MET A 70 -4.96 -5.67 5.91
N ILE A 71 -6.18 -6.15 6.16
CA ILE A 71 -7.35 -5.87 5.29
C ILE A 71 -7.63 -4.36 5.25
N ALA A 72 -7.67 -3.72 6.42
CA ALA A 72 -7.86 -2.27 6.53
C ALA A 72 -6.75 -1.48 5.83
N ALA A 73 -5.54 -2.03 5.72
CA ALA A 73 -4.45 -1.41 4.99
C ALA A 73 -4.52 -1.61 3.46
N MET A 74 -5.25 -2.62 2.99
CA MET A 74 -5.31 -2.99 1.56
C MET A 74 -6.56 -2.47 0.84
N PHE A 75 -7.70 -2.37 1.53
CA PHE A 75 -9.01 -2.05 0.95
C PHE A 75 -9.55 -0.70 1.41
N ARG A 76 -8.67 0.30 1.52
CA ARG A 76 -9.10 1.68 1.79
C ARG A 76 -9.81 2.28 0.59
#